data_AF-A0A516HA93-F1
#
_entry.id   AF-A0A516HA93-F1
#
_cell.length_a   1.000
_cell.length_b   1.000
_cell.length_c   1.000
_cell.angle_alpha   90.00
_cell.angle_beta   90.00
_cell.angle_gamma   90.00
#
_symmetry.space_group_name_H-M   'P 1'
#
loop_
_entity.id
_entity.type
_entity.pdbx_description
1 polymer ?
#
loop_
_entity_poly.entity_id
_entity_poly.type
_entity_poly.pdbx_seq_one_letter_code
_entity_poly.pdbx_strand_id
1 'polypeptide(L)'
;MKKTQAIINNERSLQELKQKIEVKILALETYARTGDADFDLPDNGKFGINWLANLESGDYKRFSKSAKGYTEDKDLQRRVKGAIENAKQRFKSDNSPKDVIKRLKAENNILKTQNRGLASDLKEYLKKIEDLEDKISLSQAAFREKATVARLGRSN
;
A
#
# COMPACT_ATOMS: atom_id res chain seq x y z
N MET A 1 4.58 23.35 47.82
CA MET A 1 3.70 23.01 46.68
C MET A 1 4.44 22.90 45.33
N LYS A 2 5.37 23.80 44.96
CA LYS A 2 6.07 23.73 43.65
C LYS A 2 6.89 22.44 43.40
N LYS A 3 7.51 21.83 44.42
CA LYS A 3 8.31 20.60 44.28
C LYS A 3 7.47 19.37 43.90
N THR A 4 6.27 19.23 44.46
CA THR A 4 5.37 18.09 44.19
C THR A 4 4.85 18.10 42.75
N GLN A 5 4.50 19.28 42.22
CA GLN A 5 4.04 19.41 40.83
C GLN A 5 5.13 19.08 39.81
N ALA A 6 6.39 19.44 40.10
CA ALA A 6 7.52 19.14 39.22
C ALA A 6 7.80 17.63 39.13
N ILE A 7 7.66 16.90 40.24
CA ILE A 7 7.83 15.44 40.28
C ILE A 7 6.74 14.76 39.43
N ILE A 8 5.47 15.14 39.65
CA ILE A 8 4.32 14.59 38.90
C ILE A 8 4.46 14.85 37.39
N ASN A 9 4.83 16.07 36.99
CA ASN A 9 5.02 16.41 35.59
C ASN A 9 6.17 15.59 34.95
N ASN A 10 7.24 15.34 35.70
CA ASN A 10 8.36 14.54 35.23
C ASN A 10 7.97 13.06 35.05
N GLU A 11 7.25 12.46 36.00
CA GLU A 11 6.75 11.09 35.88
C GLU A 11 5.82 10.91 34.69
N ARG A 12 4.90 11.85 34.47
CA ARG A 12 4.02 11.84 33.29
C ARG A 12 4.82 11.87 31.99
N SER A 13 5.82 12.74 31.89
CA SER A 13 6.67 12.84 30.69
C SER A 13 7.45 11.54 30.40
N LEU A 14 7.89 10.84 31.45
CA LEU A 14 8.57 9.55 31.33
C LEU A 14 7.60 8.46 30.84
N GLN A 15 6.38 8.43 31.36
CA GLN A 15 5.36 7.49 30.91
C GLN A 15 4.96 7.72 29.45
N GLU A 16 4.75 8.98 29.05
CA GLU A 16 4.45 9.34 27.66
C GLU A 16 5.57 8.93 26.70
N LEU A 17 6.83 9.13 27.10
CA LEU A 17 7.98 8.67 26.33
C LEU A 17 7.96 7.15 26.14
N LYS A 18 7.75 6.39 27.22
CA LYS A 18 7.70 4.93 27.15
C LYS A 18 6.57 4.47 26.23
N GLN A 19 5.37 5.01 26.37
CA GLN A 19 4.24 4.67 25.50
C GLN A 19 4.55 4.91 24.01
N LYS A 20 5.17 6.04 23.66
CA LYS A 20 5.59 6.31 22.27
C LYS A 20 6.55 5.25 21.73
N ILE A 21 7.48 4.79 22.57
CA ILE A 21 8.47 3.77 22.18
C ILE A 21 7.79 2.40 22.07
N GLU A 22 6.91 2.05 23.00
CA GLU A 22 6.15 0.79 22.99
C GLU A 22 5.31 0.60 21.73
N VAL A 23 4.58 1.65 21.32
CA VAL A 23 3.79 1.63 20.08
C VAL A 23 4.68 1.32 18.87
N LYS A 24 5.88 1.91 18.81
CA LYS A 24 6.85 1.64 17.74
C LYS A 24 7.45 0.23 17.82
N ILE A 25 7.72 -0.29 19.01
CA ILE A 25 8.18 -1.68 19.20
C ILE A 25 7.12 -2.64 18.65
N LEU A 26 5.86 -2.45 19.02
CA LEU A 26 4.76 -3.30 18.58
C LEU A 26 4.60 -3.30 17.05
N ALA A 27 4.74 -2.13 16.43
CA ALA A 27 4.70 -1.99 14.97
C ALA A 27 5.86 -2.76 14.30
N LEU A 28 7.08 -2.62 14.83
CA LEU A 28 8.24 -3.37 14.35
C LEU A 28 8.08 -4.89 14.50
N GLU A 29 7.52 -5.35 15.63
CA GLU A 29 7.25 -6.77 15.86
C GLU A 29 6.16 -7.31 14.94
N THR A 30 5.13 -6.51 14.68
CA THR A 30 4.06 -6.83 13.71
C THR A 30 4.63 -6.95 12.31
N TYR A 31 5.44 -5.99 11.88
CA TYR A 31 6.12 -6.03 10.59
C TYR A 31 7.04 -7.26 10.47
N ALA A 32 7.86 -7.54 11.50
CA ALA A 32 8.74 -8.69 11.49
C ALA A 32 7.97 -10.02 11.29
N ARG A 33 6.79 -10.13 11.91
CA ARG A 33 5.91 -11.32 11.83
C ARG A 33 5.16 -11.41 10.50
N THR A 34 4.49 -10.34 10.09
CA THR A 34 3.53 -10.35 8.98
C THR A 34 4.17 -9.95 7.65
N GLY A 35 5.11 -9.02 7.66
CA GLY A 35 5.67 -8.35 6.48
C GLY A 35 4.93 -7.08 6.10
N ASP A 36 3.83 -6.79 6.77
CA ASP A 36 3.05 -5.60 6.53
C ASP A 36 3.56 -4.49 7.46
N ALA A 37 4.01 -3.39 6.85
CA ALA A 37 4.40 -2.18 7.56
C ALA A 37 3.36 -1.10 7.31
N ASP A 38 2.80 -0.57 8.37
CA ASP A 38 1.93 0.62 8.38
C ASP A 38 2.72 1.92 8.58
N PHE A 39 4.05 1.85 8.41
CA PHE A 39 5.00 2.93 8.52
C PHE A 39 6.03 2.86 7.40
N ASP A 40 6.68 3.99 7.13
CA ASP A 40 7.70 4.06 6.09
C ASP A 40 8.96 3.28 6.48
N LEU A 41 9.26 2.24 5.69
CA LEU A 41 10.47 1.45 5.83
C LEU A 41 11.70 2.27 5.37
N PRO A 42 12.88 2.08 5.99
CA PRO A 42 14.07 2.80 5.58
C PRO A 42 14.56 2.31 4.20
N ASP A 43 14.69 3.22 3.23
CA ASP A 43 15.06 2.93 1.82
C ASP A 43 16.28 2.00 1.67
N ASN A 44 17.25 2.13 2.55
CA ASN A 44 18.53 1.41 2.48
C ASN A 44 18.66 0.29 3.52
N GLY A 45 17.56 -0.17 4.13
CA GLY A 45 17.60 -1.16 5.21
C GLY A 45 18.38 -0.67 6.44
N LYS A 46 18.53 0.65 6.60
CA LYS A 46 19.21 1.31 7.73
C LYS A 46 18.32 1.33 8.99
N PHE A 47 17.80 0.16 9.35
CA PHE A 47 17.12 -0.10 10.60
C PHE A 47 18.09 0.19 11.75
N GLY A 48 17.81 1.24 12.50
CA GLY A 48 18.63 1.69 13.61
C GLY A 48 17.85 2.63 14.52
N ILE A 49 18.37 2.83 15.73
CA ILE A 49 17.70 3.66 16.76
C ILE A 49 17.45 5.09 16.26
N ASN A 50 18.38 5.66 15.48
CA ASN A 50 18.18 7.00 14.92
C ASN A 50 16.99 7.06 13.95
N TRP A 51 16.80 6.02 13.13
CA TRP A 51 15.64 5.95 12.26
C TRP A 51 14.36 5.80 13.09
N LEU A 52 14.32 4.87 14.05
CA LEU A 52 13.14 4.66 14.90
C LEU A 52 12.77 5.91 15.72
N ALA A 53 13.77 6.62 16.22
CA ALA A 53 13.61 7.87 16.97
C ALA A 53 12.98 8.98 16.11
N ASN A 54 13.35 9.04 14.83
CA ASN A 54 12.87 10.03 13.86
C ASN A 54 11.63 9.58 13.09
N LEU A 55 11.20 8.32 13.18
CA LEU A 55 9.99 7.84 12.53
C LEU A 55 8.79 8.68 12.98
N GLU A 56 8.16 9.36 12.05
CA GLU A 56 7.02 10.23 12.32
C GLU A 56 5.96 10.00 11.25
N SER A 57 4.94 9.21 11.58
CA SER A 57 3.83 8.87 10.69
C SER A 57 2.64 8.39 11.52
N GLY A 58 1.43 8.92 11.27
CA GLY A 58 0.23 8.56 12.02
C GLY A 58 0.41 8.62 13.54
N ASP A 59 0.26 7.47 14.20
CA ASP A 59 0.39 7.33 15.66
C ASP A 59 1.85 7.28 16.16
N TYR A 60 2.82 7.13 15.25
CA TYR A 60 4.23 7.01 15.56
C TYR A 60 4.86 8.38 15.78
N LYS A 61 4.90 8.85 17.03
CA LYS A 61 5.49 10.15 17.37
C LYS A 61 7.01 10.09 17.52
N ARG A 62 7.70 11.18 17.16
CA ARG A 62 9.15 11.33 17.38
C ARG A 62 9.51 11.20 18.87
N PHE A 63 10.68 10.61 19.16
CA PHE A 63 11.24 10.60 20.51
C PHE A 63 12.75 10.89 20.52
N SER A 64 13.26 11.38 21.66
CA SER A 64 14.69 11.64 21.83
C SER A 64 15.39 10.44 22.46
N LYS A 65 16.45 9.95 21.81
CA LYS A 65 17.32 8.89 22.36
C LYS A 65 18.14 9.34 23.58
N SER A 66 18.23 10.65 23.81
CA SER A 66 18.93 11.22 24.97
C SER A 66 17.98 11.48 26.14
N ALA A 67 16.69 11.14 25.99
CA ALA A 67 15.73 11.32 27.07
C ALA A 67 16.02 10.33 28.20
N LYS A 68 16.05 10.85 29.44
CA LYS A 68 16.39 10.11 30.66
C LYS A 68 15.64 8.77 30.78
N GLY A 69 14.35 8.78 30.48
CA GLY A 69 13.49 7.59 30.53
C GLY A 69 13.85 6.48 29.54
N TYR A 70 14.54 6.80 28.44
CA TYR A 70 15.08 5.80 27.53
C TYR A 70 16.51 5.41 27.91
N THR A 71 17.35 6.35 28.31
CA THR A 71 18.77 6.08 28.63
C THR A 71 18.96 5.22 29.89
N GLU A 72 18.09 5.37 30.89
CA GLU A 72 18.19 4.63 32.15
C GLU A 72 17.46 3.28 32.11
N ASP A 73 16.50 3.12 31.21
CA ASP A 73 15.71 1.90 31.07
C ASP A 73 16.40 0.89 30.13
N LYS A 74 17.25 0.04 30.70
CA LYS A 74 18.00 -0.99 29.97
C LYS A 74 17.10 -2.02 29.31
N ASP A 75 15.96 -2.35 29.91
CA ASP A 75 15.03 -3.33 29.34
C ASP A 75 14.38 -2.77 28.07
N LEU A 76 13.91 -1.53 28.14
CA LEU A 76 13.36 -0.82 26.99
C LEU A 76 14.38 -0.74 25.84
N GLN A 77 15.64 -0.41 26.14
CA GLN A 77 16.70 -0.39 25.12
C GLN A 77 16.93 -1.75 24.48
N ARG A 78 16.92 -2.83 25.28
CA ARG A 78 17.09 -4.20 24.79
C ARG A 78 15.93 -4.58 23.86
N ARG A 79 14.70 -4.27 24.25
CA ARG A 79 13.49 -4.53 23.45
C ARG A 79 13.49 -3.75 22.14
N VAL A 80 13.84 -2.45 22.18
CA VAL A 80 14.02 -1.64 20.96
C VAL A 80 15.05 -2.27 20.02
N LYS A 81 16.22 -2.65 20.54
CA LYS A 81 17.26 -3.28 19.71
C LYS A 81 16.81 -4.61 19.12
N GLY A 82 16.13 -5.44 19.91
CA GLY A 82 15.57 -6.72 19.45
C GLY A 82 14.54 -6.54 18.34
N ALA A 83 13.59 -5.63 18.52
CA ALA A 83 12.57 -5.33 17.53
C ALA A 83 13.18 -4.79 16.22
N ILE A 84 14.16 -3.89 16.32
CA ILE A 84 14.90 -3.37 15.15
C ILE A 84 15.63 -4.50 14.40
N GLU A 85 16.31 -5.40 15.11
CA GLU A 85 17.05 -6.49 14.46
C GLU A 85 16.11 -7.49 13.79
N ASN A 86 15.00 -7.84 14.43
CA ASN A 86 13.98 -8.72 13.84
C ASN A 86 13.38 -8.11 12.57
N ALA A 87 13.01 -6.82 12.61
CA ALA A 87 12.51 -6.10 11.45
C ALA A 87 13.55 -6.02 10.33
N LYS A 88 14.82 -5.81 10.68
CA LYS A 88 15.92 -5.79 9.71
C LYS A 88 16.15 -7.14 9.04
N GLN A 89 16.05 -8.24 9.78
CA GLN A 89 16.13 -9.59 9.21
C GLN A 89 14.97 -9.85 8.25
N ARG A 90 13.75 -9.45 8.63
CA ARG A 90 12.59 -9.52 7.74
C ARG A 90 12.80 -8.71 6.46
N PHE A 91 13.21 -7.45 6.58
CA PHE A 91 13.49 -6.58 5.44
C PHE A 91 14.54 -7.17 4.49
N LYS A 92 15.59 -7.80 5.03
CA LYS A 92 16.59 -8.52 4.22
C LYS A 92 16.00 -9.73 3.50
N SER A 93 15.10 -10.47 4.15
CA SER A 93 14.40 -11.59 3.54
C SER A 93 13.48 -11.12 2.41
N ASP A 94 12.69 -10.08 2.64
CA ASP A 94 11.74 -9.55 1.64
C ASP A 94 12.47 -8.93 0.44
N ASN A 95 13.66 -8.35 0.68
CA ASN A 95 14.52 -7.76 -0.36
C ASN A 95 15.65 -8.69 -0.80
N SER A 96 15.58 -9.98 -0.46
CA SER A 96 16.47 -10.99 -1.02
C SER A 96 16.29 -11.00 -2.54
N PRO A 97 17.36 -10.85 -3.34
CA PRO A 97 17.24 -10.82 -4.79
C PRO A 97 16.46 -12.01 -5.36
N LYS A 98 16.59 -13.20 -4.73
CA LYS A 98 15.86 -14.41 -5.13
C LYS A 98 14.35 -14.27 -4.94
N ASP A 99 13.92 -13.73 -3.82
CA ASP A 99 12.50 -13.61 -3.47
C ASP A 99 11.85 -12.44 -4.21
N VAL A 100 12.58 -11.34 -4.40
CA VAL A 100 12.18 -10.23 -5.27
C VAL A 100 11.99 -10.71 -6.71
N ILE A 101 12.96 -11.45 -7.27
CA ILE A 101 12.84 -12.03 -8.62
C ILE A 101 11.63 -12.98 -8.70
N LYS A 102 11.40 -13.80 -7.67
CA LYS A 102 10.26 -14.73 -7.63
C LYS A 102 8.93 -13.96 -7.62
N ARG A 103 8.80 -12.92 -6.80
CA ARG A 103 7.61 -12.06 -6.72
C ARG A 103 7.36 -11.35 -8.04
N LEU A 104 8.39 -10.71 -8.61
CA LEU A 104 8.30 -10.02 -9.90
C LEU A 104 7.93 -10.97 -11.03
N LYS A 105 8.43 -12.22 -11.04
CA LYS A 105 8.02 -13.24 -12.02
C LYS A 105 6.55 -13.62 -11.88
N ALA A 106 6.06 -13.79 -10.65
CA ALA A 106 4.66 -14.11 -10.39
C ALA A 106 3.74 -12.96 -10.84
N GLU A 107 4.08 -11.73 -10.49
CA GLU A 107 3.35 -10.52 -10.88
C GLU A 107 3.35 -10.33 -12.41
N ASN A 108 4.50 -10.52 -13.07
CA ASN A 108 4.60 -10.46 -14.53
C ASN A 108 3.70 -11.50 -15.20
N ASN A 109 3.58 -12.70 -14.64
CA ASN A 109 2.68 -13.73 -15.16
C ASN A 109 1.20 -13.36 -14.97
N ILE A 110 0.82 -12.80 -13.82
CA ILE A 110 -0.55 -12.30 -13.57
C ILE A 110 -0.90 -11.22 -14.60
N LEU A 111 -0.02 -10.22 -14.77
CA LEU A 111 -0.22 -9.12 -15.72
C LEU A 111 -0.29 -9.63 -17.17
N LYS A 112 0.52 -10.63 -17.54
CA LYS A 112 0.41 -11.27 -18.86
C LYS A 112 -0.93 -11.94 -19.08
N THR A 113 -1.46 -12.64 -18.08
CA THR A 113 -2.77 -13.28 -18.15
C THR A 113 -3.88 -12.24 -18.28
N GLN A 114 -3.84 -11.16 -17.49
CA GLN A 114 -4.78 -10.06 -17.60
C GLN A 114 -4.74 -9.37 -18.97
N ASN A 115 -3.54 -9.08 -19.48
CA ASN A 115 -3.38 -8.50 -20.82
C ASN A 115 -3.94 -9.41 -21.93
N ARG A 116 -3.79 -10.74 -21.81
CA ARG A 116 -4.41 -11.68 -22.75
C ARG A 116 -5.93 -11.68 -22.66
N GLY A 117 -6.49 -11.61 -21.45
CA GLY A 117 -7.92 -11.47 -21.22
C GLY A 117 -8.46 -10.20 -21.87
N LEU A 118 -7.86 -9.05 -21.55
CA LEU A 118 -8.24 -7.76 -22.12
C LEU A 118 -8.11 -7.74 -23.66
N ALA A 119 -7.07 -8.35 -24.23
CA ALA A 119 -6.93 -8.45 -25.68
C ALA A 119 -8.03 -9.32 -26.32
N SER A 120 -8.50 -10.36 -25.62
CA SER A 120 -9.64 -11.17 -26.06
C SER A 120 -10.94 -10.37 -26.02
N ASP A 121 -11.19 -9.67 -24.91
CA ASP A 121 -12.38 -8.82 -24.75
C ASP A 121 -12.42 -7.73 -25.83
N LEU A 122 -11.28 -7.11 -26.13
CA LEU A 122 -11.17 -6.10 -27.19
C LEU A 122 -11.57 -6.65 -28.56
N LYS A 123 -11.16 -7.87 -28.90
CA LYS A 123 -11.58 -8.53 -30.15
C LYS A 123 -13.08 -8.80 -30.18
N GLU A 124 -13.65 -9.23 -29.06
CA GLU A 124 -15.09 -9.47 -28.97
C GLU A 124 -15.89 -8.17 -29.13
N TYR A 125 -15.44 -7.09 -28.49
CA TYR A 125 -16.08 -5.77 -28.63
C TYR A 125 -15.96 -5.22 -30.05
N LEU A 126 -14.81 -5.38 -30.71
CA LEU A 126 -14.66 -5.00 -32.12
C LEU A 126 -15.65 -5.73 -33.02
N LYS A 127 -15.79 -7.05 -32.85
CA LYS A 127 -16.78 -7.83 -33.59
C LYS A 127 -18.21 -7.36 -33.32
N LYS A 128 -18.55 -7.05 -32.07
CA LYS A 128 -19.88 -6.51 -31.72
C LYS A 128 -20.14 -5.16 -32.38
N ILE A 129 -19.12 -4.31 -32.51
CA ILE A 129 -19.22 -3.03 -33.22
C ILE A 129 -19.51 -3.29 -34.70
N GLU A 130 -18.75 -4.16 -35.36
CA GLU A 130 -18.97 -4.54 -36.76
C GLU A 130 -20.41 -5.07 -36.98
N ASP A 131 -20.87 -6.00 -36.13
CA ASP A 131 -22.23 -6.55 -36.21
C ASP A 131 -23.32 -5.47 -36.01
N LEU A 132 -23.05 -4.44 -35.21
CA LEU A 132 -23.98 -3.33 -35.00
C LEU A 132 -23.98 -2.34 -36.16
N GLU A 133 -22.81 -2.05 -36.74
CA GLU A 133 -22.68 -1.21 -37.94
C GLU A 133 -23.43 -1.80 -39.13
N ASP A 134 -23.34 -3.12 -39.32
CA ASP A 134 -24.09 -3.85 -40.35
C ASP A 134 -25.61 -3.73 -40.13
N LYS A 135 -26.08 -3.94 -38.88
CA LYS A 135 -27.50 -3.80 -38.54
C LYS A 135 -28.03 -2.39 -38.76
N ILE A 136 -27.25 -1.37 -38.41
CA ILE A 136 -27.60 0.04 -38.66
C ILE A 136 -27.72 0.28 -40.15
N SER A 137 -26.75 -0.19 -40.95
CA SER A 137 -26.73 -0.03 -42.40
C SER A 137 -27.96 -0.67 -43.06
N LEU A 138 -28.31 -1.90 -42.67
CA LEU A 138 -29.51 -2.60 -43.15
C LEU A 138 -30.80 -1.88 -42.75
N SER A 139 -30.89 -1.40 -41.51
CA SER A 139 -32.06 -0.64 -41.02
C SER A 139 -32.26 0.66 -41.80
N GLN A 140 -31.17 1.39 -42.08
CA GLN A 140 -31.21 2.60 -42.89
C GLN A 140 -31.62 2.32 -44.34
N ALA A 141 -31.12 1.23 -44.93
CA ALA A 141 -31.52 0.81 -46.28
C ALA A 141 -33.02 0.48 -46.35
N ALA A 142 -33.53 -0.33 -45.40
CA ALA A 142 -34.94 -0.68 -45.32
C ALA A 142 -35.84 0.54 -45.09
N PHE A 143 -35.39 1.52 -44.30
CA PHE A 143 -36.11 2.78 -44.11
C PHE A 143 -36.22 3.59 -45.41
N ARG A 144 -35.10 3.72 -46.15
CA ARG A 144 -35.09 4.42 -47.46
C ARG A 144 -35.98 3.75 -48.49
N GLU A 145 -35.97 2.42 -48.53
CA GLU A 145 -36.83 1.62 -49.41
C GLU A 145 -38.31 1.87 -49.08
N LYS A 146 -38.72 1.75 -47.80
CA LYS A 146 -40.09 2.04 -47.37
C LYS A 146 -40.52 3.47 -47.71
N ALA A 147 -39.65 4.45 -47.50
CA ALA A 147 -39.95 5.84 -47.84
C ALA A 147 -40.15 6.03 -49.36
N THR A 148 -39.35 5.34 -50.18
CA THR A 148 -39.47 5.37 -51.64
C THR A 148 -40.78 4.74 -52.11
N VAL A 149 -41.13 3.56 -51.59
CA VAL A 149 -42.41 2.88 -51.90
C VAL A 149 -43.60 3.76 -51.49
N ALA A 150 -43.57 4.36 -50.31
CA ALA A 150 -44.63 5.26 -49.85
C ALA A 150 -44.78 6.50 -50.74
N ARG A 151 -43.69 7.02 -51.30
CA ARG A 151 -43.73 8.16 -52.24
C ARG A 151 -44.36 7.77 -53.58
N LEU A 152 -44.00 6.61 -54.12
CA LEU A 152 -44.55 6.09 -55.37
C LEU A 152 -46.04 5.75 -55.24
N GLY A 153 -46.46 5.16 -54.11
CA GLY A 153 -47.87 4.83 -53.84
C GLY A 153 -48.79 6.04 -53.65
N ARG A 154 -48.25 7.25 -53.41
CA ARG A 154 -49.01 8.51 -53.33
C ARG A 154 -49.08 9.26 -54.66
N SER A 155 -48.40 8.78 -55.70
CA SER A 155 -48.32 9.43 -57.02
C SER A 155 -49.24 8.77 -58.07
N ASN A 156 -50.07 7.82 -57.65
CA ASN A 156 -51.19 7.22 -58.39
C ASN A 156 -52.51 7.64 -57.73
#